data_AF-A0A6A7L1I6-F1
#
_entry.id   AF-A0A6A7L1I6-F1
#
_cell.length_a   1.000
_cell.length_b   1.000
_cell.length_c   1.000
_cell.angle_alpha   90.00
_cell.angle_beta   90.00
_cell.angle_gamma   90.00
#
_symmetry.space_group_name_H-M   'P 1'
#
loop_
_entity.id
_entity.type
_entity.pdbx_description
1 polymer ?
#
loop_
_entity_poly.entity_id
_entity_poly.type
_entity_poly.pdbx_seq_one_letter_code
_entity_poly.pdbx_strand_id
1 'polypeptide(L)' 'MPSPTGRRLADRRRKLLEQLARLGPVLRASLIERFTQCGKPGCKCMRGEKHGPATYLTVSYAQGKTRQV' A
#
# COMPACT_ATOMS: atom_id res chain seq x y z
N MET A 1 27.41 -12.14 -16.31
CA MET A 1 26.97 -13.39 -15.65
C MET A 1 26.43 -13.03 -14.26
N PRO A 2 25.19 -13.40 -13.88
CA PRO A 2 24.67 -13.06 -12.55
C PRO A 2 25.44 -13.80 -11.46
N SER A 3 25.86 -13.06 -10.43
CA SER A 3 26.55 -13.59 -9.23
C SER A 3 25.76 -14.75 -8.59
N PRO A 4 26.43 -15.75 -7.98
CA PRO A 4 25.76 -16.89 -7.32
C PRO A 4 24.74 -16.47 -6.26
N THR A 5 24.91 -15.30 -5.63
CA THR A 5 23.92 -14.71 -4.70
C THR A 5 22.68 -14.20 -5.44
N GLY A 6 22.87 -13.55 -6.59
CA GLY A 6 21.77 -13.05 -7.43
C GLY A 6 20.86 -14.16 -7.94
N ARG A 7 21.44 -15.31 -8.30
CA ARG A 7 20.67 -16.49 -8.74
C ARG A 7 19.81 -17.06 -7.61
N ARG A 8 20.36 -17.22 -6.40
CA ARG A 8 19.61 -17.67 -5.21
C ARG A 8 18.47 -16.73 -4.85
N LEU A 9 18.69 -15.41 -4.93
CA LEU A 9 17.64 -14.42 -4.67
C LEU A 9 16.53 -14.48 -5.71
N ALA A 10 16.86 -14.66 -6.98
CA ALA A 10 15.87 -14.84 -8.05
C ALA A 10 15.03 -16.11 -7.85
N ASP A 11 15.66 -17.23 -7.49
CA ASP A 11 14.94 -18.48 -7.21
C ASP A 11 14.02 -18.36 -5.99
N ARG A 12 14.47 -17.67 -4.93
CA ARG A 12 13.63 -17.40 -3.75
C ARG A 12 12.44 -16.51 -4.10
N ARG A 13 12.66 -15.47 -4.92
CA ARG A 13 11.58 -14.60 -5.42
C ARG A 13 10.54 -15.40 -6.21
N ARG A 14 10.96 -16.30 -7.11
CA ARG A 14 10.04 -17.14 -7.89
C ARG A 14 9.15 -18.00 -6.99
N LYS A 15 9.74 -18.70 -6.01
CA LYS A 15 8.98 -19.55 -5.07
C LYS A 15 7.93 -18.75 -4.27
N LEU A 16 8.28 -17.54 -3.83
CA LEU A 16 7.34 -16.67 -3.10
C LEU A 16 6.19 -16.20 -4.00
N LEU A 17 6.46 -15.89 -5.28
CA LEU A 17 5.42 -15.50 -6.23
C LEU A 17 4.46 -16.66 -6.52
N GLU A 18 4.97 -17.90 -6.63
CA GLU A 18 4.14 -19.10 -6.79
C GLU A 18 3.23 -19.33 -5.57
N GLN A 19 3.74 -19.09 -4.35
CA GLN A 19 2.94 -19.18 -3.13
C GLN A 19 1.84 -18.10 -3.08
N LEU A 20 2.18 -16.86 -3.44
CA LEU A 20 1.23 -15.75 -3.48
C LEU A 20 0.11 -15.98 -4.51
N ALA A 21 0.44 -16.57 -5.67
CA ALA A 21 -0.55 -16.87 -6.70
C ALA A 21 -1.64 -17.86 -6.24
N ARG A 22 -1.35 -18.71 -5.24
CA ARG A 22 -2.32 -19.65 -4.67
C ARG A 22 -3.36 -18.98 -3.76
N LEU A 23 -3.10 -17.76 -3.28
CA LEU A 23 -3.99 -17.02 -2.39
C LEU A 23 -5.11 -16.28 -3.14
N GLY A 24 -5.13 -16.33 -4.47
CA GLY A 24 -6.10 -15.63 -5.31
C GLY A 24 -5.61 -14.23 -5.75
N PRO A 25 -6.51 -13.31 -6.11
CA PRO A 25 -6.14 -11.96 -6.54
C PRO A 25 -5.40 -11.20 -5.43
N VAL A 26 -4.11 -10.92 -5.63
CA VAL A 26 -3.30 -10.14 -4.69
C VAL A 26 -3.19 -8.70 -5.17
N LEU A 27 -3.66 -7.76 -4.35
CA LEU A 27 -3.49 -6.33 -4.60
C LEU A 27 -2.22 -5.83 -3.91
N ARG A 28 -1.31 -5.22 -4.69
CA ARG A 28 -0.14 -4.56 -4.14
C ARG A 28 -0.54 -3.19 -3.58
N ALA A 29 -0.85 -3.14 -2.29
CA ALA A 29 -1.25 -1.90 -1.62
C ALA A 29 -0.72 -1.77 -0.19
N SER A 30 -0.74 -0.54 0.32
CA SER A 30 -0.44 -0.19 1.71
C SER A 30 -1.65 0.47 2.36
N LEU A 31 -2.03 0.04 3.56
CA LEU A 31 -3.06 0.68 4.35
C LEU A 31 -2.47 1.89 5.07
N ILE A 32 -3.08 3.06 4.93
CA ILE A 32 -2.65 4.28 5.62
C ILE A 32 -3.81 4.91 6.37
N GLU A 33 -3.51 5.57 7.47
CA GLU A 33 -4.47 6.38 8.21
C GLU A 33 -4.26 7.85 7.87
N ARG A 34 -5.33 8.54 7.50
CA ARG A 34 -5.30 9.97 7.20
C ARG A 34 -6.25 10.71 8.13
N PHE A 35 -5.73 11.78 8.70
CA PHE A 35 -6.50 12.74 9.46
C PHE A 35 -6.71 13.98 8.60
N THR A 36 -7.96 14.40 8.44
CA THR A 36 -8.34 15.47 7.50
C THR A 36 -9.20 16.53 8.18
N GLN A 37 -9.20 17.74 7.62
CA GLN A 37 -10.19 18.73 7.98
C GLN A 37 -11.47 18.43 7.20
N CYS A 38 -12.54 18.23 7.93
CA CYS A 38 -13.86 18.01 7.39
C CYS A 38 -14.52 19.36 7.00
N GLY A 39 -15.39 19.37 5.99
CA GLY A 39 -16.11 20.57 5.54
C GLY A 39 -17.33 20.95 6.39
N LYS A 40 -17.56 20.26 7.52
CA LYS A 40 -18.75 20.46 8.35
C LYS A 40 -18.57 21.71 9.23
N PRO A 41 -19.45 22.74 9.09
CA PRO A 41 -19.33 23.95 9.89
C PRO A 41 -19.42 23.62 11.38
N GLY A 42 -18.44 24.11 12.15
CA GLY A 42 -18.39 23.94 13.61
C GLY A 42 -17.67 22.69 14.13
N CYS A 43 -17.18 21.80 13.25
CA CYS A 43 -16.49 20.60 13.71
C CYS A 43 -15.14 20.91 14.39
N LYS A 44 -14.80 20.11 15.42
CA LYS A 44 -13.50 20.16 16.11
C LYS A 44 -12.30 20.01 15.15
N CYS A 45 -12.53 19.35 14.00
CA CYS A 45 -11.59 19.21 12.90
C CYS A 45 -11.00 20.53 12.40
N MET A 46 -11.74 21.63 12.49
CA MET A 46 -11.29 22.95 12.04
C MET A 46 -10.47 23.72 13.11
N ARG A 47 -10.48 23.25 14.37
CA ARG A 47 -9.82 23.93 15.50
C ARG A 47 -8.46 23.35 15.88
N GLY A 48 -7.98 22.34 15.14
CA GLY A 48 -6.65 21.75 15.30
C GLY A 48 -6.67 20.22 15.42
N GLU A 49 -7.74 19.64 15.97
CA GLU A 49 -7.92 18.18 16.09
C GLU A 49 -8.42 17.59 14.78
N LYS A 50 -7.51 17.29 13.84
CA LYS A 50 -7.86 16.71 12.53
C LYS A 50 -8.80 15.50 12.68
N HIS A 51 -9.83 15.45 11.85
CA HIS A 51 -10.83 14.38 11.86
C HIS A 51 -10.20 13.09 11.34
N GLY A 52 -10.24 12.03 12.14
CA GLY A 52 -9.70 10.74 11.74
C GLY A 52 -9.58 9.77 12.91
N PRO A 53 -9.12 8.54 12.65
CA PRO A 53 -8.49 8.12 11.39
C PRO A 53 -9.50 7.73 10.32
N ALA A 54 -9.32 8.25 9.10
CA ALA A 54 -9.91 7.67 7.90
C ALA A 54 -8.89 6.70 7.30
N THR A 55 -9.31 5.46 7.07
CA THR A 55 -8.45 4.41 6.51
C THR A 55 -8.46 4.50 4.99
N TYR A 56 -7.30 4.74 4.38
CA TYR A 56 -7.11 4.79 2.93
C TYR A 56 -6.24 3.62 2.48
N LEU A 57 -6.52 3.11 1.28
CA LEU A 57 -5.72 2.07 0.68
C LEU A 57 -4.89 2.68 -0.46
N THR A 58 -3.57 2.62 -0.33
CA THR A 58 -2.64 3.14 -1.33
C THR A 58 -2.16 2.01 -2.23
N VAL A 59 -2.67 1.94 -3.45
CA VAL A 59 -2.35 0.89 -4.44
C VAL A 59 -1.18 1.30 -5.33
N SER A 60 -0.18 0.42 -5.43
CA SER A 60 1.02 0.61 -6.26
C SER A 60 0.93 -0.20 -7.54
N TYR A 61 0.63 0.47 -8.65
CA TYR A 61 0.51 -0.12 -9.99
C TYR A 61 1.88 -0.31 -10.66
N ALA A 62 1.88 -1.09 -11.74
CA ALA A 62 3.05 -1.20 -12.61
C ALA A 62 3.48 0.20 -13.11
N GLN A 63 4.78 0.39 -13.36
CA GLN A 63 5.41 1.68 -13.72
C GLN A 63 5.51 2.72 -12.58
N GLY A 64 5.37 2.32 -11.32
CA GLY A 64 5.59 3.23 -10.18
C GLY A 64 4.46 4.23 -9.94
N LYS A 65 3.30 4.02 -10.54
CA LYS A 65 2.11 4.84 -10.34
C LYS A 65 1.41 4.40 -9.06
N THR A 66 1.21 5.32 -8.13
CA THR A 66 0.53 5.07 -6.85
C THR A 66 -0.80 5.82 -6.83
N ARG A 67 -1.90 5.15 -6.46
CA ARG A 67 -3.21 5.79 -6.25
C ARG A 67 -3.75 5.45 -4.87
N GLN A 68 -4.35 6.44 -4.22
CA GLN A 68 -5.09 6.24 -2.98
C GLN A 68 -6.56 6.02 -3.32
N VAL A 69 -7.16 4.99 -2.74
CA VAL A 69 -8.59 4.69 -2.79
C VAL A 69 -9.17 4.73 -1.39
#